data_AF-A0A6G3WUM1-F1
#
_entry.id   AF-A0A6G3WUM1-F1
#
_cell.length_a   1.000
_cell.length_b   1.000
_cell.length_c   1.000
_cell.angle_alpha   90.00
_cell.angle_beta   90.00
_cell.angle_gamma   90.00
#
_symmetry.space_group_name_H-M   'P 1'
#
loop_
_entity.id
_entity.type
_entity.pdbx_description
1 polymer ?
#
loop_
_entity_poly.entity_id
_entity_poly.type
_entity_poly.pdbx_seq_one_letter_code
_entity_poly.pdbx_strand_id
1 'polypeptide(L)'
;LGTGRIEPLLRRIRNEMQQAGLTVESAKGECNPGQHEIVFRYDEALTTCDQHAVYKTGAKEIAAQEGVSLTFMAKYDEREGNSCHI
;
A
#
# COMPACT_ATOMS: atom_id res chain seq x y z
N LEU A 1 0.39 -2.73 -18.28
CA LEU A 1 0.28 -2.87 -16.81
C LEU A 1 0.27 -1.46 -16.22
N GLY A 2 -0.81 -1.07 -15.53
CA GLY A 2 -1.15 0.32 -15.21
C GLY A 2 -0.26 1.05 -14.19
N THR A 3 0.88 0.47 -13.77
CA THR A 3 1.72 1.05 -12.72
C THR A 3 2.83 1.97 -13.23
N GLY A 4 3.08 2.07 -14.54
CA GLY A 4 4.33 2.68 -15.07
C GLY A 4 4.69 4.08 -14.54
N ARG A 5 3.72 4.96 -14.27
CA ARG A 5 3.98 6.29 -13.69
C ARG A 5 4.18 6.27 -12.17
N ILE A 6 3.54 5.33 -11.47
CA ILE A 6 3.57 5.24 -10.00
C ILE A 6 4.60 4.21 -9.50
N GLU A 7 5.17 3.43 -10.40
CA GLU A 7 6.12 2.37 -10.10
C GLU A 7 7.30 2.82 -9.23
N PRO A 8 7.88 4.04 -9.40
CA PRO A 8 8.90 4.52 -8.48
C PRO A 8 8.45 4.55 -7.02
N LEU A 9 7.23 5.04 -6.75
CA LEU A 9 6.63 5.07 -5.42
C LEU A 9 6.32 3.65 -4.93
N LEU A 10 5.66 2.82 -5.74
CA LEU A 10 5.31 1.45 -5.35
C LEU A 10 6.55 0.60 -5.05
N ARG A 11 7.60 0.74 -5.85
CA ARG A 11 8.90 0.09 -5.60
C ARG A 11 9.51 0.57 -4.28
N ARG A 12 9.47 1.87 -4.01
CA ARG A 12 10.01 2.42 -2.76
C ARG A 12 9.25 1.90 -1.54
N ILE A 13 7.91 1.93 -1.58
CA ILE A 13 7.06 1.37 -0.51
C ILE A 13 7.39 -0.11 -0.30
N ARG A 14 7.42 -0.94 -1.35
CA ARG A 14 7.75 -2.36 -1.20
C ARG A 14 9.13 -2.59 -0.56
N ASN A 15 10.15 -1.86 -1.01
CA ASN A 15 11.51 -2.03 -0.51
C ASN A 15 11.65 -1.60 0.95
N GLU A 16 11.07 -0.45 1.33
CA GLU A 16 11.14 0.04 2.70
C GLU A 16 10.29 -0.82 3.66
N MET A 17 9.13 -1.31 3.22
CA MET A 17 8.32 -2.23 4.03
C MET A 17 9.03 -3.58 4.21
N GLN A 18 9.72 -4.08 3.18
CA GLN A 18 10.57 -5.27 3.30
C GLN A 18 11.70 -5.05 4.33
N GLN A 19 12.32 -3.86 4.35
CA GLN A 19 13.33 -3.51 5.37
C GLN A 19 12.73 -3.35 6.78
N ALA A 20 11.47 -2.93 6.87
CA ALA A 20 10.71 -2.87 8.12
C ALA A 20 10.18 -4.24 8.60
N GLY A 21 10.47 -5.32 7.87
CA GLY A 21 10.10 -6.69 8.26
C GLY A 21 8.80 -7.21 7.66
N LEU A 22 8.12 -6.46 6.80
CA LEU A 22 6.91 -6.92 6.11
C LEU A 22 7.28 -7.64 4.82
N THR A 23 6.91 -8.91 4.69
CA THR A 23 7.21 -9.69 3.49
C THR A 23 6.22 -9.38 2.38
N VAL A 24 6.66 -8.69 1.33
CA VAL A 24 5.79 -8.35 0.18
C VAL A 24 5.50 -9.60 -0.66
N GLU A 25 4.22 -9.88 -0.91
CA GLU A 25 3.77 -10.98 -1.76
C GLU A 25 3.44 -10.50 -3.18
N SER A 26 2.72 -9.38 -3.31
CA SER A 26 2.37 -8.84 -4.63
C SER A 26 2.11 -7.33 -4.59
N ALA A 27 2.16 -6.69 -5.76
CA ALA A 27 1.62 -5.36 -5.95
C ALA A 27 0.96 -5.24 -7.32
N LYS A 28 -0.26 -4.69 -7.36
CA LYS A 28 -1.08 -4.59 -8.56
C LYS A 28 -1.86 -3.27 -8.58
N GLY A 29 -2.26 -2.85 -9.79
CA GLY A 29 -3.25 -1.80 -9.96
C GLY A 29 -4.66 -2.38 -9.79
N GLU A 30 -5.55 -1.59 -9.22
CA GLU A 30 -6.96 -1.96 -8.99
C GLU A 30 -7.88 -1.41 -10.10
N CYS A 31 -9.19 -1.52 -9.90
CA CYS A 31 -10.22 -1.14 -10.87
C CYS A 31 -10.35 0.38 -11.10
N ASN A 32 -9.86 1.22 -10.17
CA ASN A 32 -9.96 2.69 -10.27
C ASN A 32 -8.59 3.34 -10.59
N PRO A 33 -8.50 4.39 -11.43
CA PRO A 33 -7.24 5.07 -11.70
C PRO A 33 -6.57 5.61 -10.43
N GLY A 34 -5.28 5.29 -10.26
CA GLY A 34 -4.52 5.68 -9.07
C GLY A 34 -4.68 4.72 -7.88
N GLN A 35 -5.62 3.77 -7.94
CA GLN A 35 -5.80 2.76 -6.91
C GLN A 35 -4.86 1.57 -7.12
N HIS A 36 -4.21 1.16 -6.04
CA HIS A 36 -3.21 0.10 -6.04
C HIS A 36 -3.32 -0.73 -4.77
N GLU A 37 -3.03 -2.02 -4.90
CA GLU A 37 -2.98 -2.97 -3.79
C GLU A 37 -1.54 -3.49 -3.66
N ILE A 38 -1.02 -3.49 -2.44
CA ILE A 38 0.21 -4.19 -2.05
C ILE A 38 -0.21 -5.23 -1.02
N VAL A 39 0.04 -6.50 -1.32
CA VAL A 39 -0.28 -7.63 -0.44
C VAL A 39 1.00 -8.05 0.27
N PHE A 40 0.90 -8.27 1.58
CA PHE A 40 1.96 -8.86 2.39
C PHE A 40 1.58 -10.30 2.73
N ARG A 41 2.59 -11.16 2.91
CA ARG A 41 2.38 -12.54 3.32
C ARG A 41 1.72 -12.58 4.71
N TYR A 42 0.80 -13.52 4.91
CA TYR A 42 0.15 -13.73 6.20
C TYR A 42 1.15 -14.10 7.31
N ASP A 43 0.79 -13.75 8.54
CA ASP A 43 1.50 -14.09 9.77
C ASP A 43 0.49 -14.28 10.92
N GLU A 44 0.97 -14.50 12.14
CA GLU A 44 0.14 -14.48 13.35
C GLU A 44 -0.71 -13.20 13.44
N ALA A 45 -1.90 -13.31 14.03
CA ALA A 45 -2.89 -12.24 13.99
C ALA A 45 -2.37 -10.92 14.58
N LEU A 46 -1.72 -10.98 15.75
CA LEU A 46 -1.15 -9.79 16.40
C LEU A 46 -0.02 -9.18 15.57
N THR A 47 0.87 -10.01 15.03
CA THR A 47 1.95 -9.57 14.14
C THR A 47 1.40 -8.87 12.90
N THR A 48 0.35 -9.43 12.29
CA THR A 48 -0.31 -8.84 11.12
C THR A 48 -0.95 -7.50 11.46
N CYS A 49 -1.56 -7.36 12.65
CA CYS A 49 -2.10 -6.08 13.13
C CYS A 49 -1.01 -5.01 13.29
N ASP A 50 0.13 -5.36 13.89
CA ASP A 50 1.26 -4.43 14.06
C ASP A 50 1.84 -4.02 12.72
N GLN A 51 2.06 -4.98 11.82
CA GLN A 51 2.52 -4.74 10.45
C GLN A 51 1.54 -3.84 9.67
N HIS A 52 0.22 -4.05 9.81
CA HIS A 52 -0.78 -3.22 9.16
C HIS A 52 -0.71 -1.75 9.60
N ALA A 53 -0.50 -1.49 10.89
CA ALA A 53 -0.33 -0.14 11.40
C ALA A 53 0.96 0.53 10.88
N VAL A 54 2.07 -0.22 10.86
CA VAL A 54 3.36 0.23 10.30
C VAL A 54 3.21 0.54 8.82
N TYR A 55 2.58 -0.34 8.04
CA TYR A 55 2.37 -0.15 6.61
C TYR A 55 1.61 1.13 6.30
N LYS A 56 0.46 1.35 6.93
CA LYS A 56 -0.37 2.54 6.65
C LYS A 56 0.35 3.85 6.96
N THR A 57 1.17 3.86 8.00
CA THR A 57 1.93 5.05 8.40
C THR A 57 3.13 5.23 7.48
N GLY A 58 3.97 4.20 7.34
CA GLY A 58 5.17 4.24 6.50
C GLY A 58 4.87 4.55 5.05
N ALA A 59 3.81 3.97 4.47
CA ALA A 59 3.41 4.28 3.10
C ALA A 59 3.06 5.77 2.92
N LYS A 60 2.35 6.39 3.88
CA LYS A 60 2.02 7.81 3.84
C LYS A 60 3.27 8.70 3.94
N GLU A 61 4.19 8.36 4.84
CA GLU A 61 5.45 9.09 4.99
C GLU A 61 6.32 9.01 3.72
N ILE A 62 6.43 7.83 3.12
CA ILE A 62 7.14 7.63 1.85
C ILE A 62 6.50 8.46 0.75
N ALA A 63 5.16 8.43 0.62
CA ALA A 63 4.46 9.25 -0.37
C ALA A 63 4.70 10.75 -0.18
N ALA A 64 4.65 11.23 1.07
CA ALA A 64 4.91 12.63 1.39
C ALA A 64 6.33 13.05 0.99
N GLN A 65 7.33 12.19 1.21
CA GLN A 65 8.72 12.43 0.79
C GLN A 65 8.89 12.46 -0.75
N GLU A 66 8.05 11.74 -1.48
CA GLU A 66 8.00 11.76 -2.95
C GLU A 66 7.12 12.91 -3.50
N GLY A 67 6.61 13.81 -2.65
CA GLY A 67 5.80 14.96 -3.06
C GLY A 67 4.39 14.59 -3.53
N VAL A 68 3.88 13.42 -3.14
CA VAL A 68 2.53 12.94 -3.47
C VAL A 68 1.76 12.56 -2.21
N SER A 69 0.44 12.39 -2.33
CA SER A 69 -0.42 11.95 -1.23
C SER A 69 -1.05 10.59 -1.53
N LEU A 70 -1.21 9.76 -0.51
CA LEU A 70 -2.03 8.54 -0.59
C LEU A 70 -3.08 8.51 0.52
N THR A 71 -4.18 7.79 0.27
CA THR A 71 -5.29 7.65 1.21
C THR A 71 -5.78 6.22 1.29
N PHE A 72 -6.17 5.80 2.50
CA PHE A 72 -6.86 4.53 2.77
C PHE A 72 -8.36 4.76 3.07
N MET A 73 -8.89 5.94 2.72
CA MET A 73 -10.31 6.25 2.91
C MET A 73 -11.17 5.25 2.12
N ALA A 74 -12.17 4.67 2.78
CA ALA A 74 -12.99 3.60 2.20
C ALA A 74 -13.69 4.05 0.91
N LYS A 75 -14.06 5.33 0.81
CA LYS A 75 -14.69 5.92 -0.38
C LYS A 75 -14.09 7.30 -0.62
N TYR A 76 -13.14 7.39 -1.54
CA TYR A 76 -12.44 8.64 -1.85
C TYR A 76 -13.27 9.55 -2.78
N ASP A 77 -13.91 8.96 -3.78
CA ASP A 77 -14.81 9.62 -4.73
C ASP A 77 -16.04 8.74 -5.01
N GLU A 78 -16.83 9.07 -6.03
CA GLU A 78 -18.04 8.31 -6.38
C GLU A 78 -17.74 6.90 -6.92
N ARG A 79 -16.50 6.61 -7.33
CA ARG A 79 -16.06 5.35 -7.95
C ARG A 79 -15.70 4.30 -6.91
N GLU A 80 -15.19 3.15 -7.34
CA GLU A 80 -14.87 2.01 -6.50
C GLU A 80 -14.01 2.40 -5.28
N GLY A 81 -14.40 1.86 -4.12
CA GLY A 81 -13.81 2.20 -2.83
C GLY A 81 -12.54 1.41 -2.51
N ASN A 82 -11.90 1.78 -1.40
CA ASN A 82 -10.81 1.02 -0.81
C ASN A 82 -11.35 0.09 0.28
N SER A 83 -10.86 -1.15 0.30
CA SER A 83 -11.14 -2.13 1.36
C SER A 83 -9.84 -2.59 2.02
N CYS A 84 -9.96 -3.46 3.01
CA CYS A 84 -8.85 -4.20 3.60
C CYS A 84 -9.32 -5.66 3.74
N HIS A 85 -8.92 -6.50 2.78
CA HIS A 85 -9.21 -7.92 2.86
C HIS A 85 -8.25 -8.57 3.88
N ILE A 86 -8.79 -9.47 4.71
CA ILE A 86 -8.05 -10.23 5.74
C ILE A 86 -8.23 -11.71 5.41
#